data_AF-A0A5C7JN93-F1
#
_entry.id   AF-A0A5C7JN93-F1
#
_cell.length_a   1.000
_cell.length_b   1.000
_cell.length_c   1.000
_cell.angle_alpha   90.00
_cell.angle_beta   90.00
_cell.angle_gamma   90.00
#
_symmetry.space_group_name_H-M   'P 1'
#
loop_
_entity.id
_entity.type
_entity.pdbx_description
1 polymer ?
#
loop_
_entity_poly.entity_id
_entity_poly.type
_entity_poly.pdbx_seq_one_letter_code
_entity_poly.pdbx_strand_id
1 'polypeptide(L)'
;MNKDLKDRVFDIPQNILDKINHTIMGLNGEHAKGLDRAQKLLNDKKVKYGQLKSIIHDIKNIDRHNDRLKFDLMGGELMEKWAITHLNSERDLISNSKDSRKRADNIGGLTGERKNSHLKKHTKKDSYRIPTNLIKSNSHKTSISPITSLGLFEEVERIKKLML
;
A
#
# COMPACT_ATOMS: atom_id res chain seq x y z
N MET A 1 0.82 3.43 5.87
CA MET A 1 2.08 4.17 5.59
C MET A 1 2.76 3.53 4.40
N ASN A 2 3.34 4.28 3.45
CA ASN A 2 4.08 3.68 2.35
C ASN A 2 5.36 3.04 2.91
N LYS A 3 5.52 1.72 2.75
CA LYS A 3 6.66 0.98 3.31
C LYS A 3 8.00 1.49 2.77
N ASP A 4 8.01 1.95 1.53
CA ASP A 4 9.21 2.37 0.81
C ASP A 4 9.70 3.77 1.25
N LEU A 5 8.85 4.52 1.98
CA LEU A 5 9.15 5.86 2.49
C LEU A 5 9.38 5.90 4.01
N LYS A 6 9.06 4.83 4.74
CA LYS A 6 9.00 4.84 6.21
C LYS A 6 10.31 5.30 6.86
N ASP A 7 11.43 4.79 6.35
CA ASP A 7 12.75 5.01 6.96
C ASP A 7 13.52 6.16 6.31
N ARG A 8 12.90 6.88 5.35
CA ARG A 8 13.52 8.06 4.74
C ARG A 8 13.55 9.23 5.73
N VAL A 9 14.69 9.91 5.74
CA VAL A 9 14.96 11.13 6.50
C VAL A 9 15.08 12.28 5.51
N PHE A 10 14.43 13.40 5.82
CA PHE A 10 14.43 14.60 4.99
C PHE A 10 15.02 15.76 5.76
N ASP A 11 15.87 16.54 5.10
CA ASP A 11 16.42 17.77 5.65
C ASP A 11 15.38 18.90 5.49
N ILE A 12 15.15 19.66 6.55
CA ILE A 12 14.19 20.77 6.54
C ILE A 12 14.86 22.00 5.90
N PRO A 13 14.19 22.70 4.96
CA PRO A 13 14.66 23.95 4.40
C PRO A 13 14.96 25.02 5.45
N GLN A 14 16.07 25.74 5.25
CA GLN A 14 16.55 26.74 6.22
C GLN A 14 15.52 27.86 6.46
N ASN A 15 14.83 28.32 5.42
CA ASN A 15 13.79 29.35 5.53
C ASN A 15 12.64 28.97 6.48
N ILE A 16 12.29 27.68 6.58
CA ILE A 16 11.28 27.19 7.52
C ILE A 16 11.85 27.20 8.93
N LEU A 17 13.10 26.76 9.11
CA LEU A 17 13.78 26.80 10.40
C LEU A 17 13.90 28.24 10.91
N ASP A 18 14.28 29.19 10.05
CA ASP A 18 14.38 30.61 10.40
C ASP A 18 13.03 31.18 10.83
N LYS A 19 11.94 30.81 10.14
CA LYS A 19 10.58 31.22 10.51
C LYS A 19 10.18 30.69 11.88
N ILE A 20 10.47 29.42 12.17
CA ILE A 20 10.20 28.81 13.48
C ILE A 20 11.05 29.47 14.57
N ASN A 21 12.33 29.76 14.29
CA ASN A 21 13.19 30.40 15.26
C ASN A 21 12.70 31.82 15.60
N HIS A 22 12.30 32.60 14.59
CA HIS A 22 11.72 33.93 14.80
C HIS A 22 10.44 33.88 15.65
N THR A 23 9.59 32.88 15.46
CA THR A 23 8.34 32.75 16.25
C THR A 23 8.63 32.32 17.69
N ILE A 24 9.63 31.48 17.93
CA ILE A 24 10.10 31.13 19.28
C ILE A 24 10.72 32.34 19.99
N MET A 25 11.56 33.13 19.32
CA MET A 25 12.14 34.34 19.91
C MET A 25 11.05 35.35 20.30
N GLY A 26 9.99 35.48 19.50
CA GLY A 26 8.85 36.34 19.82
C GLY A 26 8.03 35.94 21.04
N LEU A 27 8.20 34.71 21.56
CA LEU A 27 7.52 34.26 22.78
C LEU A 27 8.19 34.74 24.07
N ASN A 28 9.42 35.27 24.02
CA ASN A 28 10.13 35.79 25.20
C ASN A 28 10.12 34.85 26.43
N GLY A 29 10.11 33.54 26.22
CA GLY A 29 10.08 32.53 27.29
C GLY A 29 8.70 32.07 27.73
N GLU A 30 7.61 32.54 27.11
CA GLU A 30 6.27 32.02 27.37
C GLU A 30 6.09 30.59 26.83
N HIS A 31 5.48 29.74 27.65
CA HIS A 31 5.21 28.35 27.27
C HIS A 31 4.00 28.29 26.33
N ALA A 32 4.25 28.02 25.05
CA ALA A 32 3.21 27.84 24.04
C ALA A 32 3.01 26.36 23.67
N LYS A 33 1.77 25.98 23.36
CA LYS A 33 1.47 24.63 22.87
C LYS A 33 2.11 24.42 21.49
N GLY A 34 3.06 23.50 21.40
CA GLY A 34 3.82 23.21 20.17
C GLY A 34 5.28 23.69 20.22
N LEU A 35 5.69 24.37 21.28
CA LEU A 35 7.05 24.88 21.49
C LEU A 35 8.09 23.74 21.53
N ASP A 36 7.84 22.65 22.26
CA ASP A 36 8.76 21.50 22.33
C ASP A 36 9.03 20.89 20.95
N ARG A 37 7.99 20.84 20.11
CA ARG A 37 8.11 20.33 18.75
C ARG A 37 8.92 21.29 17.89
N ALA A 38 8.66 22.59 18.00
CA ALA A 38 9.40 23.63 17.30
C ALA A 38 10.90 23.58 17.65
N GLN A 39 11.23 23.48 18.94
CA GLN A 39 12.60 23.30 19.42
C GLN A 39 13.23 22.01 18.90
N LYS A 40 12.50 20.90 18.92
CA LYS A 40 12.98 19.63 18.37
C LYS A 40 13.31 19.73 16.87
N LEU A 41 12.48 20.42 16.09
CA LEU A 41 12.73 20.64 14.67
C LEU A 41 13.98 21.49 14.42
N LEU A 42 14.24 22.50 15.26
CA LEU A 42 15.44 23.33 15.19
C LEU A 42 16.72 22.56 15.56
N ASN A 43 16.62 21.68 16.56
CA ASN A 43 17.75 20.86 17.02
C ASN A 43 18.11 19.76 16.01
N ASP A 44 17.10 18.99 15.58
CA ASP A 44 17.32 17.85 14.71
C ASP A 44 17.61 18.30 13.26
N LYS A 45 16.98 19.39 12.80
CA LYS A 45 16.97 19.90 11.40
C LYS A 45 16.52 18.90 10.34
N LYS A 46 16.18 17.69 10.78
CA LYS A 46 15.85 16.52 9.96
C LYS A 46 14.59 15.87 10.49
N VAL A 47 13.77 15.36 9.58
CA VAL A 47 12.51 14.70 9.92
C VAL A 47 12.34 13.39 9.16
N LYS A 48 11.88 12.35 9.85
CA LYS A 48 11.45 11.11 9.21
C LYS A 48 10.13 11.33 8.48
N TYR A 49 9.86 10.54 7.44
CA TYR A 49 8.60 10.58 6.70
C TYR A 49 7.35 10.55 7.58
N GLY A 50 7.33 9.66 8.57
CA GLY A 50 6.20 9.55 9.50
C GLY A 50 5.99 10.84 10.30
N GLN A 51 7.07 11.44 10.78
CA GLN A 51 7.02 12.69 11.55
C GLN A 51 6.55 13.85 10.68
N LEU A 52 7.11 13.99 9.48
CA LEU A 52 6.70 15.05 8.54
C LEU A 52 5.22 14.92 8.18
N LYS A 53 4.74 13.70 7.94
CA LYS A 53 3.32 13.44 7.69
C LYS A 53 2.44 13.86 8.87
N SER A 54 2.84 13.54 10.11
CA SER A 54 2.12 13.95 11.31
C SER A 54 2.09 15.47 11.47
N ILE A 55 3.20 16.16 11.21
CA ILE A 55 3.27 17.62 11.28
C ILE A 55 2.30 18.26 10.30
N ILE A 56 2.27 17.82 9.04
CA ILE A 56 1.30 18.34 8.05
C ILE A 56 -0.14 18.11 8.50
N HIS A 57 -0.42 16.93 9.05
CA HIS A 57 -1.76 16.63 9.55
C HIS A 57 -2.17 17.58 10.67
N ASP A 58 -1.28 17.82 11.62
CA ASP A 58 -1.52 18.74 12.72
C ASP A 58 -1.71 20.18 12.22
N ILE A 59 -0.88 20.64 11.26
CA ILE A 59 -1.02 21.97 10.64
C ILE A 59 -2.39 22.14 9.97
N LYS A 60 -2.86 21.13 9.24
CA LYS A 60 -4.16 21.17 8.54
C LYS A 60 -5.36 21.18 9.47
N ASN A 61 -5.22 20.58 10.65
CA ASN A 61 -6.29 20.50 11.64
C ASN A 61 -6.33 21.73 12.56
N ILE A 62 -5.31 22.60 12.53
CA ILE A 62 -5.28 23.83 13.31
C ILE A 62 -6.15 24.90 12.62
N ASP A 63 -6.97 25.58 13.41
CA ASP A 63 -7.66 26.77 12.95
C ASP A 63 -6.66 27.94 12.83
N ARG A 64 -6.42 28.39 11.60
CA ARG A 64 -5.46 29.45 11.28
C ARG A 64 -5.79 30.79 11.92
N HIS A 65 -7.05 31.05 12.24
CA HIS A 65 -7.47 32.33 12.80
C HIS A 65 -7.36 32.35 14.32
N ASN A 66 -7.83 31.30 14.98
CA ASN A 66 -7.87 31.22 16.44
C ASN A 66 -6.53 30.75 17.05
N ASP A 67 -5.81 29.83 16.38
CA ASP A 67 -4.60 29.19 16.89
C ASP A 67 -3.34 29.60 16.09
N ARG A 68 -3.27 30.87 15.69
CA ARG A 68 -2.20 31.39 14.81
C ARG A 68 -0.79 31.14 15.34
N LEU A 69 -0.57 31.33 16.64
CA LEU A 69 0.73 31.10 17.27
C LEU A 69 1.18 29.64 17.13
N LYS A 70 0.28 28.70 17.39
CA LYS A 70 0.56 27.26 17.26
C LYS A 70 0.81 26.87 15.81
N PHE A 71 0.07 27.46 14.87
CA PHE A 71 0.30 27.29 13.43
C PHE A 71 1.70 27.78 13.02
N ASP A 72 2.08 28.97 13.47
CA ASP A 72 3.37 29.59 13.16
C ASP A 72 4.56 28.84 13.80
N LEU A 73 4.39 28.29 15.01
CA LEU A 73 5.39 27.43 15.67
C LEU A 73 5.64 26.11 14.94
N MET A 74 4.67 25.61 14.18
CA MET A 74 4.85 24.42 13.34
C MET A 74 5.50 24.75 11.98
N GLY A 75 5.91 26.01 11.75
CA GLY A 75 6.49 26.50 10.50
C GLY A 75 5.47 27.06 9.51
N GLY A 76 4.19 27.10 9.91
CA GLY A 76 3.09 27.74 9.20
C GLY A 76 2.92 27.27 7.76
N GLU A 77 2.51 28.21 6.91
CA GLU A 77 2.21 27.93 5.50
C GLU A 77 3.43 27.48 4.69
N LEU A 78 4.63 27.96 5.05
CA LEU A 78 5.88 27.56 4.40
C LEU A 78 6.15 26.07 4.62
N MET A 79 6.03 25.60 5.86
CA MET A 79 6.17 24.18 6.19
C MET A 79 5.10 23.34 5.51
N GLU A 80 3.85 23.81 5.50
CA GLU A 80 2.75 23.09 4.84
C GLU A 80 3.01 22.89 3.34
N LYS A 81 3.31 23.98 2.61
CA LYS A 81 3.51 23.97 1.16
C LYS A 81 4.70 23.11 0.76
N TRP A 82 5.83 23.28 1.45
CA TRP A 82 7.03 22.49 1.19
C TRP A 82 6.76 21.02 1.45
N ALA A 83 6.20 20.68 2.62
CA ALA A 83 6.04 19.31 3.04
C ALA A 83 5.02 18.56 2.15
N ILE A 84 3.93 19.21 1.71
CA ILE A 84 2.98 18.62 0.76
C ILE A 84 3.66 18.33 -0.57
N THR A 85 4.34 19.33 -1.15
CA THR A 85 5.01 19.21 -2.44
C THR A 85 6.08 18.12 -2.40
N HIS A 86 6.93 18.15 -1.38
CA HIS A 86 8.02 17.20 -1.20
C HIS A 86 7.52 15.77 -0.97
N LEU A 87 6.51 15.58 -0.11
CA LEU A 87 5.96 14.24 0.12
C LEU A 87 5.23 13.68 -1.11
N ASN A 88 4.62 14.54 -1.94
CA ASN A 88 3.99 14.10 -3.18
C ASN A 88 5.04 13.71 -4.22
N SER A 89 6.08 14.52 -4.42
CA SER A 89 7.16 14.16 -5.34
C SER A 89 7.82 12.84 -4.97
N GLU A 90 8.07 12.60 -3.69
CA GLU A 90 8.63 11.32 -3.20
C GLU A 90 7.70 10.12 -3.46
N ARG A 91 6.38 10.30 -3.32
CA ARG A 91 5.40 9.26 -3.64
C ARG A 91 5.35 8.99 -5.14
N ASP A 92 5.38 10.04 -5.95
CA ASP A 92 5.29 9.95 -7.40
C ASP A 92 6.53 9.27 -7.98
N LEU A 93 7.73 9.56 -7.46
CA LEU A 93 8.97 8.86 -7.84
C LEU A 93 8.86 7.34 -7.61
N ILE A 94 8.29 6.92 -6.48
CA ILE A 94 8.08 5.51 -6.18
C ILE A 94 7.01 4.90 -7.08
N SER A 95 5.91 5.62 -7.32
CA SER A 95 4.85 5.16 -8.23
C SER A 95 5.39 4.97 -9.65
N ASN A 96 6.11 5.96 -10.16
CA ASN A 96 6.73 5.92 -11.49
C ASN A 96 7.72 4.76 -11.62
N SER A 97 8.54 4.52 -10.59
CA SER A 97 9.45 3.36 -10.57
C SER A 97 8.67 2.03 -10.63
N LYS A 98 7.57 1.92 -9.89
CA LYS A 98 6.69 0.74 -9.93
C LYS A 98 6.04 0.58 -11.30
N ASP A 99 5.54 1.65 -11.89
CA ASP A 99 4.92 1.63 -13.22
C ASP A 99 5.90 1.23 -14.31
N SER A 100 7.13 1.75 -14.28
CA SER A 100 8.20 1.34 -15.20
C SER A 100 8.51 -0.15 -15.07
N ARG A 101 8.60 -0.67 -13.83
CA ARG A 101 8.80 -2.11 -13.59
C ARG A 101 7.65 -2.94 -14.13
N LYS A 102 6.40 -2.51 -13.88
CA LYS A 102 5.20 -3.18 -14.41
C LYS A 102 5.20 -3.21 -15.94
N ARG A 103 5.61 -2.12 -16.60
CA ARG A 103 5.73 -2.06 -18.07
C ARG A 103 6.81 -3.02 -18.57
N ALA A 104 7.99 -3.03 -17.96
CA ALA A 104 9.07 -3.95 -18.32
C ALA A 104 8.65 -5.42 -18.16
N ASP A 105 8.01 -5.76 -17.03
CA ASP A 105 7.48 -7.11 -16.77
C ASP A 105 6.41 -7.52 -17.80
N ASN A 106 5.56 -6.58 -18.23
CA ASN A 106 4.55 -6.85 -19.27
C ASN A 106 5.17 -7.07 -20.66
N ILE A 107 6.28 -6.38 -20.99
CA ILE A 107 6.96 -6.51 -22.29
C ILE A 107 7.79 -7.81 -22.33
N GLY A 108 8.52 -8.13 -21.25
CA GLY A 108 9.43 -9.28 -21.17
C GLY A 108 8.78 -10.60 -20.75
N GLY A 109 7.45 -10.64 -20.57
CA GLY A 109 6.71 -11.81 -20.10
C GLY A 109 6.60 -12.91 -21.15
N LEU A 110 7.68 -13.67 -21.37
CA LEU A 110 7.75 -14.79 -22.32
C LEU A 110 6.79 -15.94 -21.97
N THR A 111 6.40 -16.08 -20.70
CA THR A 111 5.52 -17.14 -20.17
C THR A 111 4.06 -16.70 -19.97
N GLY A 112 3.68 -15.48 -20.36
CA GLY A 112 2.31 -14.96 -20.22
C GLY A 112 1.89 -14.54 -18.79
N GLU A 113 2.75 -14.75 -17.79
CA GLU A 113 2.50 -14.33 -16.42
C GLU A 113 2.75 -12.82 -16.23
N ARG A 114 1.67 -12.03 -16.14
CA ARG A 114 1.75 -10.58 -15.86
C ARG A 114 2.11 -10.34 -14.39
N LYS A 115 3.26 -9.72 -14.14
CA LYS A 115 3.67 -9.28 -12.79
C LYS A 115 3.28 -7.82 -12.57
N ASN A 116 2.62 -7.52 -11.45
CA ASN A 116 2.25 -6.17 -11.05
C ASN A 116 3.02 -5.76 -9.79
N SER A 117 3.98 -4.87 -9.97
CA SER A 117 4.86 -4.33 -8.91
C SER A 117 4.12 -3.56 -7.80
N HIS A 118 2.88 -3.11 -8.05
CA HIS A 118 2.04 -2.44 -7.06
C HIS A 118 1.42 -3.42 -6.06
N LEU A 119 1.22 -4.67 -6.46
CA LEU A 119 0.63 -5.69 -5.60
C LEU A 119 1.71 -6.27 -4.68
N LYS A 120 1.37 -6.38 -3.39
CA LYS A 120 2.24 -7.10 -2.44
C LYS A 120 2.18 -8.59 -2.75
N LYS A 121 3.33 -9.25 -2.71
CA LYS A 121 3.38 -10.72 -2.69
C LYS A 121 2.83 -11.20 -1.35
N HIS A 122 1.88 -12.11 -1.40
CA HIS A 122 1.37 -12.81 -0.23
C HIS A 122 1.62 -14.30 -0.44
N THR A 123 2.17 -14.97 0.56
CA THR A 123 2.15 -16.43 0.64
C THR A 123 0.80 -16.82 1.23
N LYS A 124 0.00 -17.59 0.49
CA LYS A 124 -1.19 -18.22 1.09
C LYS A 124 -0.68 -19.20 2.14
N LYS A 125 -1.29 -19.21 3.34
CA LYS A 125 -1.01 -20.26 4.34
C LYS A 125 -1.24 -21.63 3.70
N ASP A 126 -0.32 -22.57 3.92
CA ASP A 126 -0.42 -23.96 3.42
C ASP A 126 -1.71 -24.68 3.84
N SER A 127 -2.42 -24.18 4.85
CA SER A 127 -3.74 -24.67 5.26
C SER A 127 -4.84 -24.45 4.20
N TYR A 128 -4.60 -23.63 3.17
CA TYR A 128 -5.49 -23.46 2.00
C TYR A 128 -5.03 -24.27 0.79
N ARG A 129 -4.24 -25.33 0.99
CA ARG A 129 -4.09 -26.35 -0.05
C ARG A 129 -5.47 -26.92 -0.35
N ILE A 130 -5.91 -26.77 -1.60
CA ILE A 130 -7.02 -27.57 -2.12
C ILE A 130 -6.66 -29.02 -1.77
N PRO A 131 -7.50 -29.76 -1.05
CA PRO A 131 -7.17 -31.14 -0.70
C PRO A 131 -6.85 -31.88 -2.00
N THR A 132 -5.65 -32.47 -2.08
CA THR A 132 -5.23 -33.28 -3.24
C THR A 132 -6.17 -34.47 -3.46
N ASN A 133 -6.93 -34.82 -2.43
CA ASN A 133 -8.07 -35.70 -2.50
C ASN A 133 -9.35 -34.85 -2.61
N LEU A 134 -9.66 -34.39 -3.82
CA LEU A 134 -11.01 -33.97 -4.15
C LEU A 134 -11.91 -35.19 -3.89
N ILE A 135 -12.59 -35.24 -2.74
CA ILE A 135 -13.65 -36.21 -2.51
C ILE A 135 -14.63 -35.97 -3.66
N LYS A 136 -14.74 -36.95 -4.58
CA LYS A 136 -15.66 -36.87 -5.71
C LYS A 136 -17.03 -36.44 -5.17
N SER A 137 -17.56 -35.35 -5.72
CA SER A 137 -18.92 -34.89 -5.43
C SER A 137 -19.89 -36.08 -5.52
N ASN A 138 -20.86 -36.20 -4.63
CA ASN A 138 -21.88 -37.24 -4.71
C ASN A 138 -22.68 -37.18 -6.04
N SER A 139 -22.71 -36.02 -6.72
CA SER A 139 -23.26 -35.91 -8.08
C SER A 139 -22.45 -36.67 -9.14
N HIS A 140 -21.16 -36.94 -8.88
CA HIS A 140 -20.30 -37.77 -9.73
C HIS A 140 -20.47 -39.28 -9.48
N LYS A 141 -21.13 -39.68 -8.38
CA LYS A 141 -21.54 -41.09 -8.15
C LYS A 141 -22.83 -41.43 -8.88
N THR A 142 -23.67 -40.44 -9.19
CA THR A 142 -24.98 -40.64 -9.82
C THR A 142 -24.98 -40.34 -11.33
N SER A 143 -23.95 -39.69 -11.87
CA SER A 143 -23.90 -39.30 -13.30
C SER A 143 -23.14 -40.28 -14.20
N ILE A 144 -22.53 -41.33 -13.64
CA ILE A 144 -21.97 -42.43 -14.41
C ILE A 144 -22.84 -43.63 -14.07
N SER A 145 -23.93 -43.78 -14.81
CA SER A 145 -24.59 -45.08 -14.94
C SER A 145 -23.48 -46.08 -15.34
N PRO A 146 -23.23 -47.15 -14.57
CA PRO A 146 -22.26 -48.15 -14.99
C PRO A 146 -22.68 -48.65 -16.38
N ILE A 147 -21.74 -48.92 -17.29
CA ILE A 147 -22.05 -49.39 -18.66
C ILE A 147 -23.01 -50.59 -18.65
N THR A 148 -23.02 -51.37 -17.56
CA THR A 148 -23.96 -52.46 -17.30
C THR A 148 -25.42 -52.03 -17.16
N SER A 149 -25.72 -50.78 -16.78
CA SER A 149 -27.08 -50.26 -16.65
C SER A 149 -27.62 -49.62 -17.93
N LEU A 150 -26.83 -49.57 -19.00
CA LEU A 150 -27.20 -48.92 -20.28
C LEU A 150 -27.75 -49.91 -21.31
N GLY A 151 -28.04 -51.16 -20.96
CA GLY A 151 -28.61 -52.16 -21.89
C GLY A 151 -27.70 -52.59 -23.06
N LEU A 152 -26.55 -51.93 -23.23
CA LEU A 152 -25.59 -52.15 -24.30
C LEU A 152 -25.11 -53.61 -24.42
N PHE A 153 -25.01 -54.32 -23.30
CA PHE A 153 -24.60 -55.73 -23.33
C PHE A 153 -25.71 -56.68 -23.81
N GLU A 154 -26.99 -56.39 -23.53
CA GLU A 154 -28.12 -57.17 -24.07
C GLU A 154 -28.27 -56.99 -25.58
N GLU A 155 -28.07 -55.78 -26.09
CA GLU A 155 -28.10 -55.51 -27.54
C GLU A 155 -26.97 -56.23 -28.27
N VAL A 156 -25.75 -56.23 -27.71
CA VAL A 156 -24.61 -56.97 -28.28
C VAL A 156 -24.87 -58.48 -28.29
N GLU A 157 -25.50 -59.04 -27.25
CA GLU A 157 -25.88 -60.46 -27.25
C GLU A 157 -26.99 -60.80 -28.25
N ARG A 158 -28.01 -59.94 -28.43
CA ARG A 158 -29.03 -60.14 -29.48
C ARG A 158 -28.42 -60.08 -30.88
N ILE A 159 -27.52 -59.14 -31.14
CA ILE A 159 -26.83 -59.04 -32.44
C ILE A 159 -26.01 -60.31 -32.70
N LYS A 160 -25.28 -60.82 -31.70
CA LYS A 160 -24.54 -62.09 -31.83
C LYS A 160 -25.46 -63.28 -32.13
N LYS A 161 -26.65 -63.33 -31.52
CA LYS A 161 -27.66 -64.37 -31.80
C LYS A 161 -28.29 -64.28 -33.19
N LEU A 162 -28.25 -63.12 -33.84
CA LEU A 162 -28.75 -62.91 -35.20
C LEU A 162 -27.69 -63.16 -36.28
N MET A 163 -26.42 -63.29 -35.88
CA MET A 163 -25.28 -63.60 -36.78
C MET A 163 -24.94 -65.10 -36.82
N LEU A 164 -25.67 -65.95 -36.09
CA LEU A 164 -25.67 -67.41 -36.13
C LEU A 164 -26.99 -67.90 -36.73
#